data_AF-A0A2P4WY28-F1
#
_entry.id   AF-A0A2P4WY28-F1
#
_cell.length_a   1.000
_cell.length_b   1.000
_cell.length_c   1.000
_cell.angle_alpha   90.00
_cell.angle_beta   90.00
_cell.angle_gamma   90.00
#
_symmetry.space_group_name_H-M   'P 1'
#
loop_
_entity.id
_entity.type
_entity.pdbx_description
1 polymer ?
#
loop_
_entity_poly.entity_id
_entity_poly.type
_entity_poly.pdbx_seq_one_letter_code
_entity_poly.pdbx_strand_id
1 'polypeptide(L)'
;MGVTDVDDKIINRAKEQSVSFQTLAREQEQQFFQDMTKLYVKLPTAVTRVSEHLPEIVKYVEEIMDKGFAYEAVDGSGVYFNTQQLGDNEGTE
;
A
#
# COMPACT_ATOMS: atom_id res chain seq x y z
N MET A 1 8.93 8.75 2.05
CA MET A 1 7.48 8.95 2.29
C MET A 1 6.74 7.95 1.44
N GLY A 2 5.91 7.12 2.07
CA GLY A 2 5.04 6.20 1.35
C GLY A 2 3.88 6.94 0.70
N VAL A 3 3.56 6.58 -0.54
CA VAL A 3 2.38 7.04 -1.26
C VAL A 3 1.54 5.81 -1.60
N THR A 4 0.34 5.76 -1.03
CA THR A 4 -0.65 4.73 -1.34
C THR A 4 -1.36 5.12 -2.63
N ASP A 5 -0.88 4.64 -3.76
CA ASP A 5 -1.43 4.90 -5.10
C ASP A 5 -2.28 3.74 -5.65
N VAL A 6 -2.43 2.67 -4.88
CA VAL A 6 -3.32 1.54 -5.14
C VAL A 6 -4.17 1.29 -3.89
N ASP A 7 -5.46 1.60 -3.97
CA ASP A 7 -6.43 1.41 -2.88
C ASP A 7 -7.85 1.37 -3.47
N ASP A 8 -8.78 0.68 -2.80
CA ASP A 8 -10.17 0.57 -3.24
C ASP A 8 -10.82 1.95 -3.45
N LYS A 9 -10.53 2.94 -2.59
CA LYS A 9 -11.08 4.29 -2.74
C LYS A 9 -10.58 4.95 -4.02
N ILE A 10 -9.30 4.75 -4.37
CA ILE A 10 -8.71 5.29 -5.59
C ILE A 10 -9.32 4.60 -6.82
N ILE A 11 -9.42 3.27 -6.79
CA ILE A 11 -10.00 2.48 -7.88
C ILE A 11 -11.46 2.86 -8.13
N ASN A 12 -12.27 2.97 -7.07
CA ASN A 12 -13.68 3.34 -7.18
C ASN A 12 -13.83 4.77 -7.70
N ARG A 13 -13.05 5.71 -7.18
CA ARG A 13 -13.08 7.10 -7.62
C ARG A 13 -12.60 7.28 -9.06
N ALA A 14 -11.64 6.47 -9.51
CA ALA A 14 -11.15 6.47 -10.89
C ALA A 14 -12.23 5.94 -11.86
N LYS A 15 -12.96 4.89 -11.47
CA LYS A 15 -14.12 4.38 -12.23
C LYS A 15 -15.21 5.44 -12.39
N GLU A 16 -15.58 6.15 -11.32
CA GLU A 16 -16.56 7.24 -11.37
C GLU A 16 -16.16 8.35 -12.35
N GLN A 17 -14.86 8.64 -12.45
CA GLN A 17 -14.32 9.69 -13.32
C GLN A 17 -13.95 9.19 -14.72
N SER A 18 -14.11 7.89 -15.00
CA SER A 18 -13.68 7.28 -16.26
C SER A 18 -12.20 7.53 -16.60
N VAL A 19 -11.33 7.52 -15.59
CA VAL A 19 -9.87 7.64 -15.74
C VAL A 19 -9.16 6.41 -15.17
N SER A 20 -7.88 6.24 -15.49
CA SER A 20 -7.07 5.19 -14.85
C SER A 20 -6.80 5.54 -13.39
N PHE A 21 -6.70 4.53 -12.51
CA PHE A 21 -6.36 4.76 -11.10
C PHE A 21 -4.97 5.38 -10.96
N GLN A 22 -4.03 5.02 -11.85
CA GLN A 22 -2.67 5.57 -11.88
C GLN A 22 -2.72 7.07 -12.18
N THR A 23 -3.48 7.49 -13.19
CA THR A 23 -3.64 8.91 -13.53
C THR A 23 -4.18 9.69 -12.34
N LEU A 24 -5.28 9.21 -11.75
CA LEU A 24 -5.89 9.87 -10.60
C LEU A 24 -4.92 9.96 -9.41
N ALA A 25 -4.22 8.88 -9.08
CA ALA A 25 -3.28 8.88 -7.95
C ALA A 25 -2.11 9.85 -8.18
N ARG A 26 -1.57 9.93 -9.41
CA ARG A 26 -0.46 10.84 -9.74
C ARG A 26 -0.88 12.31 -9.70
N GLU A 27 -2.08 12.63 -10.16
CA GLU A 27 -2.65 13.99 -10.06
C GLU A 27 -2.80 14.40 -8.59
N GLN A 28 -3.35 13.53 -7.75
CA GLN A 28 -3.53 13.78 -6.33
C GLN A 28 -2.19 13.88 -5.58
N GLU A 29 -1.20 13.04 -5.92
CA GLU A 29 0.16 13.12 -5.40
C GLU A 29 0.79 14.48 -5.73
N GLN A 30 0.67 14.92 -6.98
CA GLN A 30 1.21 16.22 -7.41
C GLN A 30 0.55 17.37 -6.64
N GLN A 31 -0.78 17.35 -6.50
CA GLN A 31 -1.53 18.37 -5.75
C GLN A 31 -1.08 18.42 -4.29
N PHE A 32 -0.92 17.25 -3.65
CA PHE A 32 -0.41 17.16 -2.29
C PHE A 32 0.96 17.83 -2.13
N PHE A 33 1.92 17.54 -3.00
CA PHE A 33 3.25 18.15 -2.93
C PHE A 33 3.26 19.65 -3.21
N GLN A 34 2.39 20.12 -4.10
CA GLN A 34 2.21 21.56 -4.32
C GLN A 34 1.73 22.24 -3.05
N ASP A 35 0.76 21.65 -2.34
CA ASP A 35 0.21 22.23 -1.12
C ASP A 35 1.21 22.16 0.05
N MET A 36 1.96 21.06 0.17
CA MET A 36 3.08 20.96 1.13
C MET A 36 4.13 22.05 0.89
N THR A 37 4.45 22.32 -0.38
CA THR A 37 5.39 23.39 -0.74
C THR A 37 4.87 24.76 -0.34
N LYS A 38 3.57 25.06 -0.56
CA LYS A 38 2.94 26.33 -0.15
C LYS A 38 2.95 26.53 1.38
N LEU A 39 2.91 25.42 2.14
CA LEU A 39 2.98 25.41 3.60
C LEU A 39 4.42 25.41 4.13
N TYR A 40 5.43 25.58 3.25
CA TYR A 40 6.86 25.54 3.60
C TYR A 40 7.31 24.22 4.23
N VAL A 41 6.60 23.12 3.94
CA VAL A 41 6.98 21.77 4.35
C VAL A 41 8.12 21.29 3.47
N LYS A 42 9.19 20.79 4.10
CA LYS A 42 10.34 20.24 3.38
C LYS A 42 9.94 18.94 2.67
N LEU A 43 10.37 18.79 1.43
CA LEU A 43 10.14 17.56 0.66
C LEU A 43 10.89 16.36 1.29
N PRO A 44 10.30 15.15 1.21
CA PRO A 44 10.97 13.94 1.66
C PRO A 44 12.16 13.61 0.76
N THR A 45 13.19 12.97 1.32
CA THR A 45 14.38 12.54 0.57
C THR A 45 14.07 11.48 -0.48
N ALA A 46 13.06 10.65 -0.24
CA ALA A 46 12.59 9.61 -1.15
C ALA A 46 11.08 9.46 -1.07
N VAL A 47 10.47 9.09 -2.19
CA VAL A 47 9.05 8.79 -2.33
C VAL A 47 8.93 7.36 -2.83
N THR A 48 8.16 6.53 -2.12
CA THR A 48 7.95 5.10 -2.45
C THR A 48 6.48 4.90 -2.73
N ARG A 49 6.14 4.41 -3.93
CA ARG A 49 4.76 4.21 -4.36
C ARG A 49 4.43 2.73 -4.36
N VAL A 50 3.24 2.37 -3.91
CA VAL A 50 2.82 0.97 -3.82
C VAL A 50 2.90 0.30 -5.19
N SER A 51 2.43 0.98 -6.25
CA SER A 51 2.48 0.45 -7.61
C SER A 51 3.90 0.13 -8.12
N GLU A 52 4.92 0.83 -7.62
CA GLU A 52 6.32 0.65 -8.00
C GLU A 52 7.00 -0.51 -7.26
N HIS A 53 6.38 -1.02 -6.18
CA HIS A 53 6.93 -2.07 -5.31
C HIS A 53 6.08 -3.34 -5.24
N LEU A 54 5.11 -3.50 -6.15
CA LEU A 54 4.26 -4.70 -6.20
C LEU A 54 5.06 -6.02 -6.27
N PRO A 55 6.14 -6.14 -7.08
CA PRO A 55 6.93 -7.37 -7.12
C PRO A 55 7.54 -7.72 -5.75
N GLU A 56 8.06 -6.73 -5.02
CA GLU A 56 8.66 -6.92 -3.70
C GLU A 56 7.60 -7.27 -2.65
N ILE A 57 6.40 -6.67 -2.74
CA ILE A 57 5.27 -7.01 -1.87
C ILE A 57 4.85 -8.47 -2.08
N VAL A 58 4.69 -8.92 -3.33
CA VAL A 58 4.32 -10.30 -3.64
C VAL A 58 5.38 -11.27 -3.12
N LYS A 59 6.66 -11.00 -3.39
CA LYS A 59 7.77 -11.80 -2.89
C LYS A 59 7.77 -11.88 -1.35
N TYR A 60 7.51 -10.77 -0.67
CA TYR A 60 7.44 -10.76 0.79
C TYR A 60 6.27 -11.60 1.31
N VAL A 61 5.11 -11.57 0.64
CA VAL A 61 3.95 -12.41 0.95
C VAL A 61 4.30 -13.90 0.78
N GLU A 62 5.00 -14.27 -0.29
CA GLU A 62 5.49 -15.64 -0.48
C GLU A 62 6.43 -16.07 0.67
N GLU A 63 7.37 -15.22 1.06
CA GLU A 63 8.31 -15.51 2.15
C GLU A 63 7.62 -15.71 3.51
N ILE A 64 6.57 -14.94 3.82
CA ILE A 64 5.81 -15.13 5.08
C ILE A 64 4.94 -16.38 5.03
N MET A 65 4.42 -16.76 3.86
CA MET A 65 3.70 -18.02 3.67
C MET A 65 4.64 -19.22 3.87
N ASP A 66 5.85 -19.19 3.30
CA ASP A 66 6.85 -20.25 3.45
C ASP A 66 7.29 -20.44 4.92
N LYS A 67 7.31 -19.35 5.70
CA LYS A 67 7.60 -19.37 7.14
C LYS A 67 6.39 -19.79 7.99
N GLY A 68 5.23 -20.02 7.37
CA GLY A 68 3.98 -20.38 8.00
C GLY A 68 3.18 -19.22 8.60
N PHE A 69 3.68 -17.98 8.56
CA PHE A 69 2.99 -16.81 9.15
C PHE A 69 1.82 -16.29 8.32
N ALA A 70 1.52 -16.89 7.17
CA ALA A 70 0.38 -16.53 6.34
C ALA A 70 -0.26 -17.78 5.73
N TYR A 71 -1.54 -17.67 5.37
CA TYR A 71 -2.31 -18.75 4.75
C TYR A 71 -3.28 -18.19 3.71
N GLU A 72 -3.60 -18.99 2.70
CA GLU A 72 -4.63 -18.66 1.71
C GLU A 72 -6.02 -18.96 2.29
N ALA A 73 -6.98 -18.06 2.07
CA ALA A 73 -8.35 -18.31 2.49
C ALA A 73 -9.01 -19.42 1.66
N VAL A 74 -9.84 -20.21 2.33
CA VAL A 74 -10.51 -21.39 1.73
C VAL A 74 -11.41 -21.02 0.55
N ASP A 75 -11.96 -19.81 0.54
CA ASP A 75 -12.81 -19.28 -0.53
C ASP A 75 -12.02 -18.63 -1.67
N GLY A 76 -10.69 -18.60 -1.60
CA GLY A 76 -9.82 -17.95 -2.59
C GLY A 76 -9.90 -16.43 -2.57
N SER A 77 -10.44 -15.81 -1.50
CA SER A 77 -10.58 -14.35 -1.38
C SER A 77 -9.25 -13.62 -1.23
N GLY A 78 -8.17 -14.33 -0.86
CA GLY A 78 -6.82 -13.78 -0.77
C GLY A 78 -5.94 -14.51 0.24
N VAL A 79 -4.80 -13.90 0.53
CA VAL A 79 -3.83 -14.37 1.54
C VAL A 79 -4.00 -13.54 2.81
N TYR A 80 -4.04 -14.24 3.95
CA TYR A 80 -4.23 -13.67 5.28
C TYR A 80 -3.00 -13.92 6.16
N PHE A 81 -2.72 -12.97 7.05
CA PHE A 81 -1.65 -13.12 8.04
C PHE A 81 -2.15 -13.86 9.29
N ASN A 82 -1.40 -14.85 9.76
CA ASN A 82 -1.71 -15.62 10.96
C ASN A 82 -1.16 -14.93 12.22
N THR A 83 -1.97 -14.11 12.86
CA THR A 83 -1.59 -13.38 14.08
C THR A 83 -1.28 -14.29 15.27
N GLN A 84 -1.88 -15.49 15.35
CA GLN A 84 -1.62 -16.43 16.45
C GLN A 84 -0.20 -16.98 16.44
N GLN A 85 0.40 -17.07 15.25
CA GLN A 85 1.76 -17.57 15.09
C GLN A 85 2.83 -16.56 15.49
N LEU A 86 2.46 -15.28 15.62
CA LEU A 86 3.35 -14.21 16.07
C LEU A 86 3.64 -14.29 17.59
N GLY A 87 2.76 -14.93 18.37
CA GLY A 87 2.82 -14.98 19.83
C GLY A 87 2.35 -13.69 20.52
N ASP A 88 2.05 -13.77 21.83
CA ASP A 88 1.46 -12.68 22.62
C ASP A 88 2.45 -11.55 23.03
N ASN A 89 3.68 -11.54 22.50
CA ASN A 89 4.73 -10.62 22.95
C ASN A 89 4.85 -9.32 22.13
N GLU A 90 3.97 -9.09 21.16
CA GLU A 90 4.06 -7.91 20.28
C GLU A 90 3.01 -6.85 20.70
N GLY A 91 3.44 -6.00 21.64
CA GLY A 91 2.66 -4.86 22.14
C GLY A 91 3.39 -3.95 23.15
N THR A 92 4.68 -4.16 23.41
CA THR A 92 5.50 -3.28 24.25
C THR A 92 6.65 -2.67 23.46
N GLU A 93 6.35 -1.62 22.70
CA GLU A 93 7.21 -0.45 22.53
C GLU A 93 6.35 0.82 22.59
#